data_AF-A9KVI6-F1
#
_entry.id   AF-A9KVI6-F1
#
_cell.length_a   1.000
_cell.length_b   1.000
_cell.length_c   1.000
_cell.angle_alpha   90.00
_cell.angle_beta   90.00
_cell.angle_gamma   90.00
#
_symmetry.space_group_name_H-M   'P 1'
#
loop_
_entity.id
_entity.type
_entity.pdbx_description
1 polymer ?
#
loop_
_entity_poly.entity_id
_entity_poly.type
_entity_poly.pdbx_seq_one_letter_code
_entity_poly.pdbx_strand_id
1 'polypeptide(L)'
;MLYHLEATNPLEQCFEKALSNNAHAEAFYQQLSQAKLFILSESSEDAPQAGDGAIAISIKQWYIPLEDGSDHPFTPIFTSQIAVDKAIELMKSEGTEYHGVMELEAATIFQLLLQSGNDMALNPNSNMSKTLDEDEIRYMLLPDFSLVEQRGALVILGKVFSDELPIFAELKEILSNYKRVQKAYLIESNSLNFGRSCTDHALCLVVQFVDDNTDDLSRIRADVDRMQRKMDPNSWEVKVHQMRADVQEPLGQFCVEKAEPFYSQSLFAKMKRWFA
;
A
#
# COMPACT_ATOMS: atom_id res chain seq x y z
N MET A 1 4.43 8.92 -27.42
CA MET A 1 5.58 8.16 -27.96
C MET A 1 6.36 7.63 -26.77
N LEU A 2 6.71 6.34 -26.73
CA LEU A 2 7.43 5.77 -25.58
C LEU A 2 8.94 6.04 -25.73
N TYR A 3 9.56 6.71 -24.78
CA TYR A 3 11.00 6.96 -24.77
C TYR A 3 11.74 5.86 -24.01
N HIS A 4 13.02 5.69 -24.34
CA HIS A 4 13.88 4.71 -23.69
C HIS A 4 14.78 5.38 -22.67
N LEU A 5 14.80 4.81 -21.46
CA LEU A 5 15.73 5.10 -20.38
C LEU A 5 16.63 3.89 -20.19
N GLU A 6 17.92 4.17 -20.04
CA GLU A 6 18.91 3.20 -19.56
C GLU A 6 19.01 3.35 -18.04
N ALA A 7 19.06 2.24 -17.30
CA ALA A 7 19.23 2.30 -15.85
C ALA A 7 20.60 2.86 -15.44
N THR A 8 20.60 4.07 -14.87
CA THR A 8 21.82 4.80 -14.48
C THR A 8 22.06 4.84 -12.97
N ASN A 9 21.04 4.55 -12.17
CA ASN A 9 21.11 4.59 -10.71
C ASN A 9 20.54 3.31 -10.07
N PRO A 10 20.80 3.07 -8.75
CA PRO A 10 20.34 1.85 -8.08
C PRO A 10 18.83 1.62 -8.14
N LEU A 11 18.01 2.68 -8.04
CA LEU A 11 16.56 2.58 -8.15
C LEU A 11 16.15 2.09 -9.53
N GLU A 12 16.69 2.68 -10.60
CA GLU A 12 16.42 2.28 -11.98
C GLU A 12 16.89 0.84 -12.27
N GLN A 13 18.04 0.42 -11.74
CA GLN A 13 18.52 -0.95 -11.88
C GLN A 13 17.61 -1.97 -11.19
N CYS A 14 17.09 -1.62 -10.00
CA CYS A 14 16.08 -2.44 -9.33
C CYS A 14 14.75 -2.43 -10.10
N PHE A 15 14.39 -1.31 -10.72
CA PHE A 15 13.19 -1.17 -11.55
C PHE A 15 13.25 -2.13 -12.76
N GLU A 16 14.32 -2.10 -13.57
CA GLU A 16 14.45 -3.00 -14.73
C GLU A 16 14.35 -4.49 -14.34
N LYS A 17 14.97 -4.86 -13.22
CA LYS A 17 14.89 -6.23 -12.68
C LYS A 17 13.47 -6.59 -12.26
N ALA A 18 12.77 -5.69 -11.57
CA ALA A 18 11.41 -5.91 -11.08
C ALA A 18 10.39 -5.99 -12.24
N LEU A 19 10.57 -5.20 -13.32
CA LEU A 19 9.79 -5.32 -14.55
C LEU A 19 9.93 -6.71 -15.19
N SER A 20 11.14 -7.27 -15.14
CA SER A 20 11.44 -8.57 -15.75
C SER A 20 11.06 -9.76 -14.87
N ASN A 21 11.11 -9.58 -13.54
CA ASN A 21 10.83 -10.62 -12.56
C ASN A 21 10.32 -10.01 -11.25
N ASN A 22 9.06 -10.31 -10.92
CA ASN A 22 8.37 -9.80 -9.73
C ASN A 22 9.08 -10.15 -8.40
N ALA A 23 9.94 -11.17 -8.38
CA ALA A 23 10.76 -11.51 -7.22
C ALA A 23 11.74 -10.38 -6.81
N HIS A 24 12.01 -9.42 -7.70
CA HIS A 24 12.85 -8.26 -7.40
C HIS A 24 12.06 -7.01 -7.00
N ALA A 25 10.72 -7.08 -6.94
CA ALA A 25 9.89 -5.94 -6.58
C ALA A 25 10.19 -5.43 -5.17
N GLU A 26 10.52 -6.30 -4.21
CA GLU A 26 10.89 -5.86 -2.86
C GLU A 26 12.07 -4.89 -2.84
N ALA A 27 13.15 -5.25 -3.54
CA ALA A 27 14.33 -4.40 -3.63
C ALA A 27 13.99 -3.05 -4.28
N PHE A 28 13.09 -3.02 -5.27
CA PHE A 28 12.61 -1.78 -5.85
C PHE A 28 11.89 -0.90 -4.83
N TYR A 29 10.88 -1.41 -4.11
CA TYR A 29 10.12 -0.59 -3.14
C TYR A 29 10.99 -0.09 -1.99
N GLN A 30 11.97 -0.89 -1.56
CA GLN A 30 12.97 -0.46 -0.57
C GLN A 30 13.84 0.68 -1.09
N GLN A 31 14.32 0.61 -2.33
CA GLN A 31 15.08 1.72 -2.94
C GLN A 31 14.20 2.94 -3.18
N LEU A 32 12.97 2.75 -3.66
CA LEU A 32 12.04 3.82 -3.99
C LEU A 32 11.67 4.65 -2.77
N SER A 33 11.37 4.01 -1.64
CA SER A 33 11.02 4.72 -0.39
C SER A 33 12.15 5.57 0.19
N GLN A 34 13.39 5.33 -0.24
CA GLN A 34 14.60 6.04 0.23
C GLN A 34 15.23 6.93 -0.86
N ALA A 35 14.62 6.98 -2.05
CA ALA A 35 15.18 7.70 -3.17
C ALA A 35 14.90 9.20 -3.09
N LYS A 36 15.79 9.97 -3.72
CA LYS A 36 15.46 11.32 -4.17
C LYS A 36 14.81 11.24 -5.53
N LEU A 37 13.62 11.83 -5.64
CA LEU A 37 12.81 11.82 -6.84
C LEU A 37 12.62 13.25 -7.32
N PHE A 38 12.29 13.38 -8.61
CA PHE A 38 12.13 14.66 -9.26
C PHE A 38 10.67 14.86 -9.66
N ILE A 39 10.16 16.07 -9.45
CA ILE A 39 8.82 16.49 -9.88
C ILE A 39 8.90 17.81 -10.63
N LEU A 40 7.97 18.02 -11.56
CA LEU A 40 7.85 19.27 -12.30
C LEU A 40 6.96 20.24 -11.52
N SER A 41 7.40 21.49 -11.38
CA SER A 41 6.59 22.55 -10.78
C SER A 41 5.84 23.37 -11.83
N GLU A 42 4.68 23.87 -11.42
CA GLU A 42 3.94 24.90 -12.14
C GLU A 42 4.33 26.29 -11.64
N SER A 43 4.32 27.28 -12.53
CA SER A 43 4.19 28.66 -12.09
C SER A 43 2.74 28.84 -11.73
N SER A 44 2.52 29.51 -10.64
CA SER A 44 1.19 29.87 -10.22
C SER A 44 1.26 31.35 -9.87
N GLU A 45 0.69 32.18 -10.76
CA GLU A 45 0.21 33.50 -10.36
C GLU A 45 -0.93 33.38 -9.34
N ASP A 46 -1.56 32.19 -9.26
CA ASP A 46 -2.69 31.84 -8.37
C ASP A 46 -2.33 30.84 -7.24
N ALA A 47 -1.05 30.67 -6.88
CA ALA A 47 -0.71 29.78 -5.77
C ALA A 47 -1.36 30.33 -4.50
N PRO A 48 -2.07 29.50 -3.70
CA PRO A 48 -2.55 29.94 -2.40
C PRO A 48 -1.34 30.46 -1.61
N GLN A 49 -1.38 31.72 -1.19
CA GLN A 49 -0.37 32.27 -0.29
C GLN A 49 -0.39 31.41 0.98
N ALA A 50 0.57 30.51 1.09
CA ALA A 50 0.78 29.75 2.30
C ALA A 50 1.23 30.75 3.38
N GLY A 51 0.50 30.79 4.49
CA GLY A 51 0.80 31.66 5.63
C GLY A 51 2.22 31.43 6.15
N ASP A 52 2.77 32.48 6.81
CA ASP A 52 4.14 32.57 7.30
C ASP A 52 4.75 31.22 7.70
N GLY A 53 5.63 30.69 6.83
CA GLY A 53 6.45 29.51 7.08
C GLY A 53 6.13 28.25 6.26
N ALA A 54 5.04 28.21 5.49
CA ALA A 54 4.74 27.11 4.58
C ALA A 54 5.07 27.48 3.12
N ILE A 55 5.79 26.61 2.41
CA ILE A 55 6.03 26.75 0.96
C ILE A 55 4.83 26.12 0.25
N ALA A 56 4.02 26.91 -0.44
CA ALA A 56 3.01 26.39 -1.36
C ALA A 56 3.72 25.81 -2.58
N ILE A 57 3.84 24.48 -2.64
CA ILE A 57 4.42 23.78 -3.79
C ILE A 57 3.30 23.51 -4.80
N SER A 58 3.32 24.20 -5.94
CA SER A 58 2.41 23.90 -7.07
C SER A 58 3.05 22.84 -7.98
N ILE A 59 2.47 21.64 -8.01
CA ILE A 59 2.99 20.49 -8.77
C ILE A 59 2.26 20.40 -10.12
N LYS A 60 3.00 20.21 -11.21
CA LYS A 60 2.43 19.98 -12.54
C LYS A 60 1.65 18.67 -12.55
N GLN A 61 0.38 18.72 -12.91
CA GLN A 61 -0.43 17.54 -13.19
C GLN A 61 -0.43 17.26 -14.69
N TRP A 62 -0.37 15.98 -15.05
CA TRP A 62 -0.58 15.47 -16.40
C TRP A 62 -1.93 14.74 -16.44
N TYR A 63 -2.44 14.52 -17.66
CA TYR A 63 -3.77 13.97 -17.86
C TYR A 63 -3.72 12.80 -18.83
N ILE A 64 -4.48 11.75 -18.53
CA ILE A 64 -4.72 10.62 -19.44
C ILE A 64 -6.17 10.70 -19.92
N PRO A 65 -6.43 10.77 -21.22
CA PRO A 65 -7.80 10.72 -21.73
C PRO A 65 -8.41 9.34 -21.52
N LEU A 66 -9.60 9.30 -20.93
CA LEU A 66 -10.40 8.09 -20.69
C LEU A 66 -11.38 7.83 -21.84
N GLU A 67 -11.86 6.59 -21.94
CA GLU A 67 -12.81 6.16 -22.99
C GLU A 67 -14.16 6.87 -22.91
N ASP A 68 -14.55 7.35 -21.72
CA ASP A 68 -15.77 8.12 -21.50
C ASP A 68 -15.63 9.61 -21.90
N GLY A 69 -14.46 10.01 -22.39
CA GLY A 69 -14.15 11.38 -22.82
C GLY A 69 -13.76 12.32 -21.68
N SER A 70 -13.62 11.82 -20.45
CA SER A 70 -13.03 12.58 -19.34
C SER A 70 -11.50 12.44 -19.31
N ASP A 71 -10.83 13.34 -18.60
CA ASP A 71 -9.39 13.30 -18.39
C ASP A 71 -9.10 12.87 -16.94
N HIS A 72 -8.22 11.88 -16.77
CA HIS A 72 -7.77 11.43 -15.47
C HIS A 72 -6.47 12.13 -15.07
N PRO A 73 -6.46 12.94 -13.99
CA PRO A 73 -5.25 13.62 -13.54
C PRO A 73 -4.28 12.64 -12.86
N PHE A 74 -2.99 12.82 -13.12
CA PHE A 74 -1.93 12.14 -12.39
C PHE A 74 -0.71 13.06 -12.23
N THR A 75 0.12 12.77 -11.24
CA THR A 75 1.37 13.48 -11.00
C THR A 75 2.55 12.70 -11.60
N PRO A 76 3.29 13.29 -12.57
CA PRO A 76 4.50 12.70 -13.11
C PRO A 76 5.67 12.84 -12.14
N ILE A 77 6.34 11.73 -11.85
CA ILE A 77 7.53 11.69 -10.98
C ILE A 77 8.65 10.99 -11.71
N PHE A 78 9.87 11.47 -11.54
CA PHE A 78 11.02 10.99 -12.28
C PHE A 78 12.10 10.45 -11.34
N THR A 79 12.75 9.37 -11.75
CA THR A 79 13.79 8.69 -10.96
C THR A 79 15.17 9.30 -11.13
N SER A 80 15.34 10.20 -12.10
CA SER A 80 16.62 10.87 -12.39
C SER A 80 16.43 12.14 -13.21
N GLN A 81 17.47 12.99 -13.22
CA GLN A 81 17.50 14.16 -14.10
C GLN A 81 17.45 13.77 -15.59
N ILE A 82 18.03 12.64 -15.97
CA ILE A 82 17.97 12.13 -17.36
C ILE A 82 16.51 11.86 -17.76
N ALA A 83 15.72 11.26 -16.87
CA ALA A 83 14.30 11.04 -17.10
C ALA A 83 13.50 12.34 -17.21
N VAL A 84 13.84 13.35 -16.40
CA VAL A 84 13.28 14.70 -16.49
C VAL A 84 13.60 15.35 -17.85
N ASP A 85 14.86 15.31 -18.28
CA ASP A 85 15.30 15.92 -19.54
C ASP A 85 14.58 15.29 -20.75
N LYS A 86 14.41 13.97 -20.74
CA LYS A 86 13.64 13.23 -21.77
C LYS A 86 12.17 13.62 -21.78
N ALA A 87 11.54 13.75 -20.61
CA ALA A 87 10.16 14.20 -20.50
C ALA A 87 9.98 15.64 -20.99
N ILE A 88 10.93 16.53 -20.69
CA ILE A 88 10.92 17.92 -21.17
C ILE A 88 11.07 17.99 -22.70
N GLU A 89 11.94 17.16 -23.30
CA GLU A 89 12.04 17.05 -24.76
C GLU A 89 10.69 16.66 -25.39
N LEU A 90 9.97 15.71 -24.78
CA LEU A 90 8.63 15.32 -25.21
C LEU A 90 7.62 16.47 -25.04
N MET A 91 7.57 17.10 -23.87
CA MET A 91 6.68 18.25 -23.60
C MET A 91 6.89 19.39 -24.59
N LYS A 92 8.15 19.72 -24.93
CA LYS A 92 8.48 20.73 -25.94
C LYS A 92 7.94 20.35 -27.31
N SER A 93 7.97 19.07 -27.66
CA SER A 93 7.41 18.59 -28.94
C SER A 93 5.87 18.68 -28.97
N GLU A 94 5.23 18.63 -27.81
CA GLU A 94 3.77 18.72 -27.63
C GLU A 94 3.28 20.17 -27.38
N GLY A 95 4.20 21.12 -27.15
CA GLY A 95 3.89 22.52 -26.86
C GLY A 95 3.49 22.79 -25.41
N THR A 96 3.84 21.90 -24.49
CA THR A 96 3.49 22.00 -23.06
C THR A 96 4.59 22.72 -22.28
N GLU A 97 4.20 23.71 -21.46
CA GLU A 97 5.13 24.46 -20.61
C GLU A 97 5.29 23.85 -19.21
N TYR A 98 6.46 24.05 -18.62
CA TYR A 98 6.80 23.75 -17.22
C TYR A 98 7.71 24.87 -16.69
N HIS A 99 7.75 25.07 -15.38
CA HIS A 99 8.45 26.23 -14.79
C HIS A 99 9.68 25.88 -13.97
N GLY A 100 9.73 24.67 -13.43
CA GLY A 100 10.87 24.21 -12.67
C GLY A 100 10.87 22.71 -12.45
N VAL A 101 11.98 22.25 -11.89
CA VAL A 101 12.18 20.87 -11.44
C VAL A 101 12.55 20.96 -9.97
N MET A 102 11.88 20.18 -9.14
CA MET A 102 12.21 20.03 -7.73
C MET A 102 12.71 18.62 -7.47
N GLU A 103 13.79 18.52 -6.71
CA GLU A 103 14.32 17.26 -6.20
C GLU A 103 13.92 17.14 -4.71
N LEU A 104 13.18 16.10 -4.37
CA LEU A 104 12.67 15.88 -3.02
C LEU A 104 12.85 14.41 -2.63
N GLU A 105 12.95 14.17 -1.33
CA GLU A 105 12.88 12.81 -0.79
C GLU A 105 11.54 12.16 -1.14
N ALA A 106 11.54 10.87 -1.47
CA ALA A 106 10.34 10.12 -1.84
C ALA A 106 9.23 10.25 -0.79
N ALA A 107 9.59 10.16 0.50
CA ALA A 107 8.63 10.32 1.60
C ALA A 107 7.89 11.67 1.56
N THR A 108 8.58 12.77 1.19
CA THR A 108 7.96 14.09 1.07
C THR A 108 6.97 14.13 -0.09
N ILE A 109 7.38 13.60 -1.25
CA ILE A 109 6.52 13.53 -2.45
C ILE A 109 5.27 12.69 -2.17
N PHE A 110 5.45 11.52 -1.55
CA PHE A 110 4.38 10.60 -1.19
C PHE A 110 3.37 11.24 -0.23
N GLN A 111 3.82 11.97 0.78
CA GLN A 111 2.93 12.69 1.71
C GLN A 111 2.12 13.79 1.02
N LEU A 112 2.76 14.59 0.17
CA LEU A 112 2.07 15.64 -0.60
C LEU A 112 0.97 15.04 -1.48
N LEU A 113 1.22 13.85 -2.04
CA LEU A 113 0.34 13.25 -3.02
C LEU A 113 -0.87 12.56 -2.40
N LEU A 114 -0.70 11.88 -1.26
CA LEU A 114 -1.82 11.40 -0.44
C LEU A 114 -2.78 12.53 -0.05
N GLN A 115 -2.27 13.74 0.21
CA GLN A 115 -3.12 14.89 0.52
C GLN A 115 -3.86 15.45 -0.70
N SER A 116 -3.29 15.27 -1.90
CA SER A 116 -3.84 15.80 -3.14
C SER A 116 -4.90 14.90 -3.79
N GLY A 117 -4.92 13.60 -3.44
CA GLY A 117 -5.83 12.61 -3.99
C GLY A 117 -5.60 12.25 -5.47
N ASN A 118 -4.41 12.53 -6.01
CA ASN A 118 -4.07 12.23 -7.41
C ASN A 118 -3.21 10.97 -7.51
N ASP A 119 -3.41 10.21 -8.58
CA ASP A 119 -2.53 9.09 -8.93
C ASP A 119 -1.12 9.56 -9.27
N MET A 120 -0.17 8.64 -9.15
CA MET A 120 1.23 8.88 -9.44
C MET A 120 1.72 8.01 -10.57
N ALA A 121 2.54 8.57 -11.46
CA ALA A 121 3.24 7.80 -12.47
C ALA A 121 4.74 8.06 -12.37
N LEU A 122 5.51 6.99 -12.12
CA LEU A 122 6.95 6.99 -12.24
C LEU A 122 7.35 6.93 -13.72
N ASN A 123 8.26 7.82 -14.11
CA ASN A 123 8.81 7.98 -15.47
C ASN A 123 7.76 7.73 -16.56
N PRO A 124 6.67 8.52 -16.58
CA PRO A 124 5.57 8.31 -17.52
C PRO A 124 6.07 8.34 -18.96
N ASN A 125 5.47 7.52 -19.83
CA ASN A 125 5.86 7.36 -21.23
C ASN A 125 7.28 6.79 -21.46
N SER A 126 7.86 6.10 -20.47
CA SER A 126 9.14 5.40 -20.64
C SER A 126 9.02 3.87 -20.61
N ASN A 127 10.08 3.16 -20.99
CA ASN A 127 10.23 1.71 -20.77
C ASN A 127 10.39 1.32 -19.28
N MET A 128 10.62 2.30 -18.40
CA MET A 128 10.69 2.14 -16.95
C MET A 128 9.56 2.91 -16.28
N SER A 129 8.33 2.72 -16.76
CA SER A 129 7.14 3.39 -16.23
C SER A 129 6.32 2.48 -15.32
N LYS A 130 5.78 3.05 -14.24
CA LYS A 130 4.85 2.37 -13.32
C LYS A 130 3.90 3.39 -12.70
N THR A 131 2.62 3.05 -12.66
CA THR A 131 1.63 3.75 -11.83
C THR A 131 1.75 3.30 -10.38
N LEU A 132 1.61 4.25 -9.47
CA LEU A 132 1.53 4.02 -8.03
C LEU A 132 0.18 4.55 -7.55
N ASP A 133 -0.62 3.68 -6.96
CA ASP A 133 -1.89 4.08 -6.33
C ASP A 133 -1.66 4.60 -4.90
N GLU A 134 -2.71 5.23 -4.35
CA GLU A 134 -2.74 5.81 -3.00
C GLU A 134 -2.26 4.80 -1.94
N ASP A 135 -2.66 3.55 -2.05
CA ASP A 135 -2.34 2.54 -1.07
C ASP A 135 -0.88 2.07 -1.17
N GLU A 136 -0.31 1.88 -2.38
CA GLU A 136 1.14 1.64 -2.58
C GLU A 136 1.96 2.71 -1.88
N ILE A 137 1.56 3.97 -2.08
CA ILE A 137 2.22 5.15 -1.50
C ILE A 137 2.09 5.13 0.02
N ARG A 138 0.87 4.92 0.52
CA ARG A 138 0.59 4.82 1.95
C ARG A 138 1.46 3.74 2.59
N TYR A 139 1.54 2.56 1.99
CA TYR A 139 2.38 1.47 2.50
C TYR A 139 3.86 1.85 2.56
N MET A 140 4.40 2.51 1.53
CA MET A 140 5.79 2.96 1.52
C MET A 140 6.11 4.01 2.60
N LEU A 141 5.12 4.74 3.08
CA LEU A 141 5.27 5.72 4.17
C LEU A 141 5.20 5.10 5.57
N LEU A 142 4.72 3.86 5.69
CA LEU A 142 4.58 3.22 6.99
C LEU A 142 5.94 2.69 7.47
N PRO A 143 6.35 2.95 8.71
CA PRO A 143 7.62 2.42 9.23
C PRO A 143 7.59 0.90 9.45
N ASP A 144 6.39 0.31 9.59
CA ASP A 144 6.20 -1.06 10.08
C ASP A 144 5.67 -2.04 9.02
N PHE A 145 5.71 -1.71 7.72
CA PHE A 145 5.29 -2.68 6.70
C PHE A 145 6.31 -3.82 6.56
N SER A 146 5.85 -4.94 6.00
CA SER A 146 6.71 -6.01 5.50
C SER A 146 6.29 -6.40 4.10
N LEU A 147 7.28 -6.69 3.26
CA LEU A 147 7.08 -7.34 1.97
C LEU A 147 7.35 -8.83 2.17
N VAL A 148 6.37 -9.66 1.84
CA VAL A 148 6.48 -11.11 2.01
C VAL A 148 6.04 -11.82 0.74
N GLU A 149 6.70 -12.92 0.39
CA GLU A 149 6.19 -13.81 -0.64
C GLU A 149 5.08 -14.70 -0.03
N GLN A 150 3.91 -14.69 -0.64
CA GLN A 150 2.81 -15.58 -0.31
C GLN A 150 2.30 -16.28 -1.56
N ARG A 151 2.53 -17.60 -1.64
CA ARG A 151 2.06 -18.46 -2.75
C ARG A 151 2.51 -17.95 -4.13
N GLY A 152 3.75 -17.47 -4.26
CA GLY A 152 4.31 -16.97 -5.51
C GLY A 152 3.91 -15.53 -5.88
N ALA A 153 3.15 -14.84 -5.02
CA ALA A 153 2.86 -13.42 -5.16
C ALA A 153 3.59 -12.62 -4.06
N LEU A 154 4.08 -11.44 -4.39
CA LEU A 154 4.61 -10.52 -3.40
C LEU A 154 3.43 -9.80 -2.73
N VAL A 155 3.39 -9.77 -1.41
CA VAL A 155 2.31 -9.19 -0.63
C VAL A 155 2.91 -8.16 0.33
N ILE A 156 2.33 -6.96 0.36
CA ILE A 156 2.58 -5.99 1.43
C ILE A 156 1.69 -6.37 2.60
N LEU A 157 2.30 -6.47 3.78
CA LEU A 157 1.61 -6.57 5.05
C LEU A 157 1.80 -5.27 5.84
N GLY A 158 0.70 -4.74 6.36
CA GLY A 158 0.68 -3.53 7.17
C GLY A 158 -0.16 -3.69 8.43
N LYS A 159 0.07 -2.85 9.43
CA LYS A 159 -0.88 -2.69 10.54
C LYS A 159 -2.16 -2.05 10.01
N VAL A 160 -3.29 -2.33 10.65
CA VAL A 160 -4.51 -1.53 10.47
C VAL A 160 -4.39 -0.29 11.36
N PHE A 161 -4.47 0.90 10.77
CA PHE A 161 -4.25 2.17 11.50
C PHE A 161 -5.51 2.79 12.11
N SER A 162 -6.69 2.25 11.82
CA SER A 162 -7.96 2.72 12.38
C SER A 162 -8.68 1.59 13.09
N ASP A 163 -8.59 1.62 14.43
CA ASP A 163 -9.37 0.81 15.36
C ASP A 163 -10.83 1.26 15.48
N GLU A 164 -11.20 2.37 14.85
CA GLU A 164 -12.56 2.91 14.74
C GLU A 164 -13.38 2.27 13.61
N LEU A 165 -12.75 1.44 12.76
CA LEU A 165 -13.48 0.75 11.70
C LEU A 165 -14.57 -0.14 12.34
N PRO A 166 -15.87 -0.02 11.95
CA PRO A 166 -16.96 -0.79 12.53
C PRO A 166 -16.74 -2.31 12.52
N ILE A 167 -15.93 -2.78 11.57
CA ILE A 167 -15.53 -4.17 11.42
C ILE A 167 -14.81 -4.74 12.64
N PHE A 168 -14.09 -3.91 13.42
CA PHE A 168 -13.36 -4.39 14.60
C PHE A 168 -14.29 -4.93 15.67
N ALA A 169 -15.40 -4.24 15.94
CA ALA A 169 -16.36 -4.64 16.97
C ALA A 169 -17.04 -5.96 16.58
N GLU A 170 -17.50 -6.06 15.33
CA GLU A 170 -18.14 -7.25 14.78
C GLU A 170 -17.19 -8.46 14.77
N LEU A 171 -15.94 -8.28 14.33
CA LEU A 171 -14.93 -9.35 14.36
C LEU A 171 -14.61 -9.79 15.79
N LYS A 172 -14.50 -8.85 16.75
CA LYS A 172 -14.32 -9.19 18.16
C LYS A 172 -15.51 -9.98 18.71
N GLU A 173 -16.74 -9.63 18.36
CA GLU A 173 -17.94 -10.35 18.76
C GLU A 173 -17.95 -11.78 18.18
N ILE A 174 -17.66 -11.93 16.88
CA ILE A 174 -17.52 -13.25 16.24
C ILE A 174 -16.51 -14.10 17.01
N LEU A 175 -15.28 -13.59 17.22
CA LEU A 175 -14.20 -14.32 17.89
C LEU A 175 -14.53 -14.68 19.35
N SER A 176 -15.34 -13.88 20.04
CA SER A 176 -15.76 -14.14 21.43
C SER A 176 -16.59 -15.42 21.59
N ASN A 177 -17.26 -15.86 20.52
CA ASN A 177 -18.03 -17.11 20.50
C ASN A 177 -17.13 -18.36 20.46
N TYR A 178 -15.85 -18.21 20.12
CA TYR A 178 -14.90 -19.30 19.92
C TYR A 178 -13.91 -19.40 21.07
N LYS A 179 -14.22 -20.25 22.05
CA LYS A 179 -13.44 -20.40 23.30
C LYS A 179 -12.00 -20.89 23.09
N ARG A 180 -11.67 -21.46 21.94
CA ARG A 180 -10.33 -21.96 21.63
C ARG A 180 -9.46 -20.92 20.94
N VAL A 181 -10.02 -19.79 20.50
CA VAL A 181 -9.23 -18.66 20.00
C VAL A 181 -8.45 -18.05 21.16
N GLN A 182 -7.13 -18.10 21.08
CA GLN A 182 -6.23 -17.52 22.07
C GLN A 182 -5.94 -16.05 21.77
N LYS A 183 -5.58 -15.77 20.51
CA LYS A 183 -5.28 -14.43 19.99
C LYS A 183 -5.81 -14.32 18.56
N ALA A 184 -6.13 -13.11 18.14
CA ALA A 184 -6.28 -12.80 16.74
C ALA A 184 -5.64 -11.46 16.42
N TYR A 185 -5.13 -11.38 15.20
CA TYR A 185 -4.47 -10.21 14.62
C TYR A 185 -5.29 -9.79 13.41
N LEU A 186 -5.44 -8.48 13.24
CA LEU A 186 -6.02 -7.91 12.04
C LEU A 186 -4.92 -7.06 11.40
N ILE A 187 -4.55 -7.41 10.19
CA ILE A 187 -3.51 -6.74 9.42
C ILE A 187 -4.06 -6.40 8.04
N GLU A 188 -3.50 -5.37 7.42
CA GLU A 188 -3.75 -5.10 6.01
C GLU A 188 -2.87 -6.00 5.16
N SER A 189 -3.42 -6.48 4.06
CA SER A 189 -2.74 -7.32 3.08
C SER A 189 -3.08 -6.83 1.69
N ASN A 190 -2.05 -6.67 0.87
CA ASN A 190 -2.22 -6.21 -0.48
C ASN A 190 -1.26 -6.93 -1.42
N SER A 191 -1.81 -7.57 -2.45
CA SER A 191 -1.02 -8.28 -3.44
C SER A 191 -0.40 -7.28 -4.43
N LEU A 192 0.93 -7.29 -4.49
CA LEU A 192 1.69 -6.50 -5.45
C LEU A 192 1.87 -7.27 -6.75
N ASN A 193 1.40 -6.67 -7.83
CA ASN A 193 1.81 -7.02 -9.17
C ASN A 193 2.64 -5.86 -9.71
N PHE A 194 3.96 -6.02 -9.83
CA PHE A 194 4.83 -4.92 -10.23
C PHE A 194 4.45 -4.27 -11.58
N GLY A 195 3.97 -5.07 -12.53
CA GLY A 195 3.54 -4.58 -13.85
C GLY A 195 2.17 -3.89 -13.85
N ARG A 196 1.49 -3.82 -12.70
CA ARG A 196 0.22 -3.13 -12.48
C ARG A 196 0.32 -2.27 -11.20
N SER A 197 -0.71 -1.49 -10.91
CA SER A 197 -0.92 -0.97 -9.56
C SER A 197 -1.49 -2.07 -8.65
N CYS A 198 -1.73 -1.78 -7.37
CA CYS A 198 -2.41 -2.73 -6.50
C CYS A 198 -3.82 -2.99 -6.97
N THR A 199 -4.27 -4.23 -6.77
CA THR A 199 -5.58 -4.66 -7.26
C THR A 199 -6.45 -5.29 -6.18
N ASP A 200 -5.85 -5.69 -5.03
CA ASP A 200 -6.48 -6.67 -4.13
C ASP A 200 -6.31 -6.27 -2.65
N HIS A 201 -6.67 -5.04 -2.29
CA HIS A 201 -6.67 -4.57 -0.90
C HIS A 201 -7.62 -5.42 -0.05
N ALA A 202 -7.09 -6.04 0.99
CA ALA A 202 -7.83 -6.87 1.91
C ALA A 202 -7.35 -6.69 3.35
N LEU A 203 -8.25 -6.93 4.29
CA LEU A 203 -7.92 -7.23 5.67
C LEU A 203 -7.62 -8.72 5.78
N CYS A 204 -6.59 -9.07 6.55
CA CYS A 204 -6.25 -10.43 6.88
C CYS A 204 -6.49 -10.66 8.38
N LEU A 205 -7.48 -11.49 8.69
CA LEU A 205 -7.75 -11.95 10.05
C LEU A 205 -6.93 -13.20 10.32
N VAL A 206 -5.86 -13.05 11.11
CA VAL A 206 -4.99 -14.16 11.49
C VAL A 206 -5.37 -14.64 12.90
N VAL A 207 -5.83 -15.89 13.00
CA VAL A 207 -6.37 -16.48 14.23
C VAL A 207 -5.41 -17.51 14.80
N GLN A 208 -5.06 -17.36 16.07
CA GLN A 208 -4.29 -18.34 16.84
C GLN A 208 -5.21 -19.13 17.77
N PHE A 209 -5.17 -20.45 17.67
CA PHE A 209 -5.88 -21.35 18.57
C PHE A 209 -4.95 -21.91 19.65
N VAL A 210 -5.54 -22.40 20.75
CA VAL A 210 -4.82 -23.14 21.80
C VAL A 210 -4.30 -24.49 21.29
N ASP A 211 -5.06 -25.13 20.42
CA ASP A 211 -4.82 -26.41 19.78
C ASP A 211 -5.18 -26.33 18.29
N ASP A 212 -4.61 -27.20 17.44
CA ASP A 212 -4.93 -27.21 16.01
C ASP A 212 -6.42 -27.58 15.84
N ASN A 213 -7.21 -26.65 15.30
CA ASN A 213 -8.66 -26.79 15.22
C ASN A 213 -9.23 -26.19 13.93
N THR A 214 -9.29 -27.03 12.91
CA THR A 214 -9.79 -26.69 11.58
C THR A 214 -11.31 -26.48 11.52
N ASP A 215 -12.07 -27.07 12.47
CA ASP A 215 -13.52 -26.94 12.54
C ASP A 215 -13.94 -25.53 12.97
N ASP A 216 -13.32 -24.99 14.02
CA ASP A 216 -13.59 -23.63 14.48
C ASP A 216 -13.15 -22.59 13.43
N LEU A 217 -12.01 -22.80 12.77
CA LEU A 217 -11.57 -21.92 11.68
C LEU A 217 -12.59 -21.84 10.54
N SER A 218 -13.16 -23.00 10.15
CA SER A 218 -14.16 -23.07 9.07
C SER A 218 -15.46 -22.34 9.44
N ARG A 219 -15.85 -22.40 10.72
CA ARG A 219 -17.01 -21.67 11.24
C ARG A 219 -16.75 -20.17 11.33
N ILE A 220 -15.56 -19.76 11.78
CA ILE A 220 -15.15 -18.34 11.79
C ILE A 220 -15.20 -17.78 10.37
N ARG A 221 -14.68 -18.50 9.36
CA ARG A 221 -14.80 -18.10 7.95
C ARG A 221 -16.26 -17.87 7.54
N ALA A 222 -17.13 -18.83 7.82
CA ALA A 222 -18.55 -18.71 7.49
C ALA A 222 -19.23 -17.53 8.21
N ASP A 223 -18.84 -17.22 9.44
CA ASP A 223 -19.37 -16.09 10.20
C ASP A 223 -18.88 -14.75 9.65
N VAL A 224 -17.59 -14.66 9.30
CA VAL A 224 -16.97 -13.49 8.64
C VAL A 224 -17.62 -13.26 7.27
N ASP A 225 -17.81 -14.30 6.46
CA ASP A 225 -18.50 -14.20 5.17
C ASP A 225 -19.93 -13.66 5.33
N ARG A 226 -20.66 -14.10 6.38
CA ARG A 226 -22.01 -13.60 6.68
C ARG A 226 -22.00 -12.15 7.15
N MET A 227 -20.99 -11.73 7.90
CA MET A 227 -20.80 -10.34 8.31
C MET A 227 -20.53 -9.46 7.10
N GLN A 228 -19.57 -9.83 6.24
CA GLN A 228 -19.21 -9.05 5.05
C GLN A 228 -20.37 -8.85 4.08
N ARG A 229 -21.26 -9.84 3.91
CA ARG A 229 -22.47 -9.69 3.08
C ARG A 229 -23.44 -8.62 3.58
N LYS A 230 -23.31 -8.17 4.83
CA LYS A 230 -24.12 -7.09 5.41
C LYS A 230 -23.41 -5.73 5.35
N MET A 231 -22.15 -5.71 4.95
CA MET A 231 -21.34 -4.49 4.84
C MET A 231 -21.51 -3.84 3.46
N ASP A 232 -21.04 -2.60 3.34
CA ASP A 232 -21.00 -1.88 2.06
C ASP A 232 -20.22 -2.71 1.02
N PRO A 233 -20.72 -2.85 -0.22
CA PRO A 233 -19.99 -3.52 -1.31
C PRO A 233 -18.56 -3.00 -1.53
N ASN A 234 -18.26 -1.76 -1.13
CA ASN A 234 -16.95 -1.14 -1.23
C ASN A 234 -16.07 -1.36 0.01
N SER A 235 -16.53 -2.15 1.00
CA SER A 235 -15.72 -2.50 2.17
C SER A 235 -14.63 -3.51 1.80
N TRP A 236 -13.47 -3.40 2.45
CA TRP A 236 -12.35 -4.31 2.23
C TRP A 236 -12.71 -5.76 2.56
N GLU A 237 -12.25 -6.69 1.71
CA GLU A 237 -12.42 -8.12 1.94
C GLU A 237 -11.68 -8.56 3.21
N VAL A 238 -12.25 -9.44 4.04
CA VAL A 238 -11.58 -10.05 5.20
C VAL A 238 -11.21 -11.50 4.90
N LYS A 239 -9.92 -11.75 4.68
CA LYS A 239 -9.38 -13.09 4.47
C LYS A 239 -9.00 -13.72 5.82
N VAL A 240 -9.55 -14.89 6.14
CA VAL A 240 -9.30 -15.57 7.43
C VAL A 240 -8.21 -16.65 7.29
N HIS A 241 -7.15 -16.47 8.07
CA HIS A 241 -5.98 -17.36 8.13
C HIS A 241 -5.79 -17.92 9.54
N GLN A 242 -5.29 -19.14 9.63
CA GLN A 242 -4.87 -19.74 10.89
C GLN A 242 -3.38 -19.51 11.08
N MET A 243 -2.98 -18.99 12.23
CA MET A 243 -1.59 -19.01 12.65
C MET A 243 -1.27 -20.38 13.23
N ARG A 244 -0.41 -21.11 12.52
CA ARG A 244 0.10 -22.40 12.95
C ARG A 244 1.33 -22.22 13.84
N ALA A 245 1.35 -22.87 14.99
CA ALA A 245 2.48 -22.80 15.92
C ALA A 245 3.68 -23.64 15.47
N ASP A 246 3.45 -24.63 14.61
CA ASP A 246 4.43 -25.60 14.11
C ASP A 246 5.10 -25.19 12.79
N VAL A 247 4.63 -24.11 12.16
CA VAL A 247 5.15 -23.61 10.88
C VAL A 247 5.49 -22.12 11.02
N GLN A 248 6.73 -21.75 10.73
CA GLN A 248 7.08 -20.34 10.55
C GLN A 248 6.62 -19.87 9.18
N GLU A 249 5.39 -19.38 9.11
CA GLU A 249 4.84 -18.74 7.92
C GLU A 249 5.06 -17.21 8.00
N PRO A 250 5.34 -16.53 6.87
CA PRO A 250 5.62 -15.08 6.87
C PRO A 250 4.54 -14.22 7.54
N LEU A 251 3.26 -14.57 7.36
CA LEU A 251 2.13 -13.91 8.01
C LEU A 251 2.19 -14.03 9.54
N GLY A 252 2.48 -15.23 10.05
CA GLY A 252 2.59 -15.47 11.50
C GLY A 252 3.78 -14.73 12.10
N GLN A 253 4.91 -14.71 11.40
CA GLN A 253 6.09 -13.97 11.82
C GLN A 253 5.81 -12.46 11.90
N PHE A 254 5.19 -11.88 10.87
CA PHE A 254 4.76 -10.48 10.89
C PHE A 254 3.85 -10.17 12.09
N CYS A 255 2.86 -11.03 12.34
CA CYS A 255 1.93 -10.84 13.46
C CYS A 255 2.62 -10.84 14.83
N VAL A 256 3.66 -11.66 15.02
CA VAL A 256 4.39 -11.76 16.29
C VAL A 256 5.39 -10.62 16.46
N GLU A 257 6.09 -10.23 15.40
CA GLU A 257 7.19 -9.26 15.47
C GLU A 257 6.72 -7.81 15.35
N LYS A 258 5.70 -7.58 14.52
CA LYS A 258 5.32 -6.23 14.10
C LYS A 258 3.89 -5.86 14.44
N ALA A 259 2.97 -6.78 14.70
CA ALA A 259 1.56 -6.43 14.97
C ALA A 259 1.15 -6.64 16.43
N GLU A 260 0.09 -5.95 16.84
CA GLU A 260 -0.56 -6.16 18.14
C GLU A 260 -1.84 -6.97 17.98
N PRO A 261 -2.13 -7.94 18.86
CA PRO A 261 -3.36 -8.71 18.78
C PRO A 261 -4.55 -7.82 19.15
N PHE A 262 -5.44 -7.54 18.19
CA PHE A 262 -6.66 -6.78 18.47
C PHE A 262 -7.66 -7.59 19.32
N TYR A 263 -7.57 -8.92 19.30
CA TYR A 263 -8.32 -9.81 20.17
C TYR A 263 -7.37 -10.72 20.95
N SER A 264 -7.59 -10.82 22.26
CA SER A 264 -6.92 -11.78 23.13
C SER A 264 -7.92 -12.32 24.12
N GLN A 265 -7.96 -13.64 24.28
CA GLN A 265 -8.81 -14.25 25.28
C GLN A 265 -8.30 -13.88 26.67
N SER A 266 -9.08 -13.08 27.41
CA SER A 266 -8.70 -12.64 28.74
C SER A 266 -8.48 -13.83 29.68
N LEU A 267 -7.28 -13.91 30.27
CA LEU A 267 -6.97 -14.88 31.34
C LEU A 267 -7.92 -14.74 32.55
N PHE A 268 -8.51 -13.56 32.77
CA PHE A 268 -9.51 -13.33 33.82
C PHE A 268 -10.85 -14.06 33.58
N ALA A 269 -11.19 -14.38 32.33
CA ALA A 269 -12.38 -15.18 32.02
C ALA A 269 -12.24 -16.64 32.50
N LYS A 270 -11.01 -17.16 32.58
CA LYS A 270 -10.73 -18.48 33.17
C LYS A 270 -10.80 -18.46 34.70
N MET A 271 -10.39 -17.38 35.37
CA MET A 271 -10.47 -17.26 36.83
C MET A 271 -11.91 -17.10 37.36
N LYS A 272 -12.79 -16.36 36.67
CA LYS A 272 -14.20 -16.24 37.12
C LYS A 272 -14.97 -17.57 37.15
N ARG A 273 -14.55 -18.57 36.38
CA ARG A 273 -15.14 -19.92 36.37
C ARG A 273 -14.66 -20.83 37.51
N TRP A 274 -13.64 -20.42 38.25
CA TRP A 274 -13.16 -21.12 39.45
C TRP A 274 -13.77 -20.58 40.74
N PHE A 275 -14.27 -19.34 40.71
CA PHE A 275 -14.92 -18.67 41.84
C PHE A 275 -16.46 -18.61 41.71
N ALA A 276 -17.03 -19.29 40.71
CA ALA A 276 -18.47 -19.48 40.52
C ALA A 276 -18.77 -20.98 40.53
#